data_AF-A0A4Q1ZZ56-F1
#
_entry.id   AF-A0A4Q1ZZ56-F1
#
_cell.length_a   1.000
_cell.length_b   1.000
_cell.length_c   1.000
_cell.angle_alpha   90.00
_cell.angle_beta   90.00
_cell.angle_gamma   90.00
#
_symmetry.space_group_name_H-M   'P 1'
#
loop_
_entity.id
_entity.type
_entity.pdbx_description
1 polymer ?
#
loop_
_entity_poly.entity_id
_entity_poly.type
_entity_poly.pdbx_seq_one_letter_code
_entity_poly.pdbx_strand_id
1 'polypeptide(L)'
;MFFKNDKKAKPAGKVKLERHGSFSEPVVKHTWVESLIKIMNTYIFSVDALYMDMQSVIDKSSRLHFNSKKQNDHLTAMSSRLMEVYDSLDAQSELSSQASMAAQDTSRTIEVAAQDLFVVVNAFDQINLEIKEQSDWVETMSGSVVETYHMIDRVKRLAAQTDLLALNAAIEAARAGEHGRGFAVVAEEVSKLSKDTSSVIDEMQRVLQEINQANEKIKHKMTETSEAIHIQSGVLENQIGMMKTTNQVAKHASSLNVSLTNRVENITLQAKEVSDVFDQVFELNTQMVSEIDEISLAIEHETKAVNQLSEASTTFEHLNLDLMNRFEVWDKETLIVVSSPYEPFVFYDTATDNVSGIDVELLRQIFYDYALKFVIVPWDVSIEMIKSGIGVILPAISYNEERETYLEFSDNYRHEERYHFYTKDTRLKKVSGLESLRGLRIGVVKGYSYFNAFDKATNYTRVSSSSEKDLFEKLKNDQLDMLIANGYVGDHLLSVYFGDDGIEKGTLEYVTQKADTRMGFSKAYGSEELVRLFNERIRDGRITGNVEERYDKEST
;
A
#
# COMPACT_ATOMS: atom_id res chain seq x y z
N MET A 1 -46.80 25.39 14.65
CA MET A 1 -47.34 26.75 14.89
C MET A 1 -46.16 27.61 15.32
N PHE A 2 -45.52 28.30 14.37
CA PHE A 2 -44.23 28.93 14.66
C PHE A 2 -44.40 30.31 15.30
N PHE A 3 -45.44 31.10 14.98
CA PHE A 3 -45.67 32.37 15.68
C PHE A 3 -46.93 32.36 16.55
N LYS A 4 -46.90 33.11 17.66
CA LYS A 4 -48.06 33.31 18.55
C LYS A 4 -48.98 34.38 17.98
N ASN A 5 -50.27 34.07 17.90
CA ASN A 5 -51.28 34.96 17.35
C ASN A 5 -52.02 35.69 18.47
N ASP A 6 -51.48 36.82 18.94
CA ASP A 6 -52.13 37.64 19.97
C ASP A 6 -52.97 38.76 19.32
N LYS A 7 -54.27 38.48 19.16
CA LYS A 7 -55.40 39.35 18.73
C LYS A 7 -55.58 39.58 17.22
N LYS A 8 -56.77 39.20 16.71
CA LYS A 8 -57.25 39.48 15.34
C LYS A 8 -57.35 40.99 15.09
N ALA A 9 -56.59 41.52 14.14
CA ALA A 9 -56.76 42.87 13.61
C ALA A 9 -58.05 42.97 12.77
N LYS A 10 -58.63 44.18 12.66
CA LYS A 10 -59.80 44.43 11.80
C LYS A 10 -59.44 44.17 10.34
N PRO A 11 -60.29 43.48 9.55
CA PRO A 11 -60.02 43.25 8.13
C PRO A 11 -59.90 44.59 7.38
N ALA A 12 -58.79 44.79 6.67
CA ALA A 12 -58.67 45.84 5.67
C ALA A 12 -59.48 45.45 4.43
N GLY A 13 -59.91 46.42 3.61
CA GLY A 13 -60.56 46.10 2.33
C GLY A 13 -59.66 45.22 1.47
N LYS A 14 -60.16 44.06 1.00
CA LYS A 14 -59.37 43.15 0.16
C LYS A 14 -58.99 43.83 -1.17
N VAL A 15 -57.73 43.70 -1.57
CA VAL A 15 -57.29 44.11 -2.93
C VAL A 15 -57.98 43.20 -3.93
N LYS A 16 -58.66 43.77 -4.93
CA LYS A 16 -59.15 42.99 -6.07
C LYS A 16 -57.98 42.63 -6.96
N LEU A 17 -57.74 41.33 -7.15
CA LEU A 17 -56.74 40.83 -8.08
C LEU A 17 -57.28 40.91 -9.52
N GLU A 18 -57.26 42.11 -10.10
CA GLU A 18 -57.59 42.32 -11.52
C GLU A 18 -56.28 42.53 -12.31
N ARG A 19 -55.96 41.57 -13.17
CA ARG A 19 -54.78 41.63 -14.05
C ARG A 19 -54.99 42.72 -15.09
N HIS A 20 -53.96 43.52 -15.36
CA HIS A 20 -54.02 44.54 -16.40
C HIS A 20 -54.25 43.89 -17.78
N GLY A 21 -55.38 44.19 -18.43
CA GLY A 21 -55.71 43.73 -19.78
C GLY A 21 -56.41 42.37 -19.88
N SER A 22 -57.09 41.87 -18.83
CA SER A 22 -57.74 40.56 -18.91
C SER A 22 -59.12 40.54 -19.60
N PHE A 23 -59.40 39.41 -20.25
CA PHE A 23 -60.67 39.13 -20.91
C PHE A 23 -61.74 38.73 -19.87
N SER A 24 -62.95 39.23 -20.07
CA SER A 24 -64.09 39.13 -19.15
C SER A 24 -64.83 37.78 -19.21
N GLU A 25 -64.12 36.66 -19.12
CA GLU A 25 -64.76 35.34 -18.99
C GLU A 25 -64.81 34.88 -17.52
N PRO A 26 -65.82 34.08 -17.11
CA PRO A 26 -65.96 33.68 -15.72
C PRO A 26 -64.82 32.73 -15.33
N VAL A 27 -64.18 33.01 -14.20
CA VAL A 27 -63.23 32.10 -13.54
C VAL A 27 -63.94 30.76 -13.26
N VAL A 28 -63.64 29.74 -14.04
CA VAL A 28 -64.02 28.36 -13.72
C VAL A 28 -62.87 27.77 -12.90
N LYS A 29 -63.14 27.30 -11.67
CA LYS A 29 -62.14 26.57 -10.88
C LYS A 29 -61.71 25.32 -11.65
N HIS A 30 -60.50 25.38 -12.17
CA HIS A 30 -59.94 24.35 -13.02
C HIS A 30 -59.03 23.43 -12.19
N THR A 31 -59.61 22.38 -11.59
CA THR A 31 -58.87 21.35 -10.83
C THR A 31 -57.75 20.69 -11.64
N TRP A 32 -57.81 20.77 -12.98
CA TRP A 32 -56.77 20.28 -13.87
C TRP A 32 -55.45 21.06 -13.76
N VAL A 33 -55.45 22.35 -13.38
CA VAL A 33 -54.22 23.16 -13.30
C VAL A 33 -53.32 22.72 -12.17
N GLU A 34 -53.89 22.43 -11.00
CA GLU A 34 -53.11 21.93 -9.87
C GLU A 34 -52.45 20.60 -10.21
N SER A 35 -53.19 19.73 -10.91
CA SER A 35 -52.66 18.45 -11.41
C SER A 35 -51.53 18.67 -12.42
N LEU A 36 -51.68 19.67 -13.29
CA LEU A 36 -50.75 19.95 -14.38
C LEU A 36 -49.43 20.57 -13.86
N ILE A 37 -49.51 21.49 -12.89
CA ILE A 37 -48.34 22.00 -12.15
C ILE A 37 -47.62 20.86 -11.44
N LYS A 38 -48.35 19.99 -10.74
CA LYS A 38 -47.76 18.84 -10.04
C LYS A 38 -47.01 17.91 -11.00
N ILE A 39 -47.61 17.58 -12.14
CA ILE A 39 -46.98 16.74 -13.18
C ILE A 39 -45.72 17.43 -13.73
N MET A 40 -45.81 18.72 -14.06
CA MET A 40 -44.68 19.52 -14.55
C MET A 40 -43.52 19.52 -13.56
N ASN A 41 -43.78 19.76 -12.28
CA ASN A 41 -42.73 19.80 -11.26
C ASN A 41 -42.08 18.43 -11.08
N THR A 42 -42.90 17.39 -10.93
CA THR A 42 -42.41 16.02 -10.78
C THR A 42 -41.57 15.62 -11.99
N TYR A 43 -42.00 16.00 -13.21
CA TYR A 43 -41.27 15.72 -14.43
C TYR A 43 -39.93 16.45 -14.50
N ILE A 44 -39.90 17.77 -14.26
CA ILE A 44 -38.67 18.57 -14.32
C ILE A 44 -37.63 18.06 -13.31
N PHE A 45 -38.02 17.89 -12.05
CA PHE A 45 -37.11 17.37 -11.02
C PHE A 45 -36.61 15.95 -11.32
N SER A 46 -37.46 15.10 -11.92
CA SER A 46 -37.05 13.74 -12.30
C SER A 46 -36.04 13.74 -13.45
N VAL A 47 -36.21 14.61 -14.44
CA VAL A 47 -35.29 14.72 -15.58
C VAL A 47 -33.91 15.22 -15.15
N ASP A 48 -33.86 16.18 -14.22
CA ASP A 48 -32.60 16.68 -13.67
C ASP A 48 -31.87 15.61 -12.85
N ALA A 49 -32.60 14.85 -12.03
CA ALA A 49 -32.03 13.73 -11.29
C ALA A 49 -31.45 12.66 -12.23
N LEU A 50 -32.18 12.29 -13.29
CA LEU A 50 -31.70 11.35 -14.31
C LEU A 50 -30.44 11.86 -15.00
N TYR A 51 -30.35 13.16 -15.31
CA TYR A 51 -29.17 13.75 -15.91
C TYR A 51 -27.94 13.63 -15.00
N MET A 52 -28.11 13.85 -13.70
CA MET A 52 -27.04 13.69 -12.71
C MET A 52 -26.55 12.25 -12.59
N ASP A 53 -27.49 11.31 -12.54
CA ASP A 53 -27.18 9.87 -12.49
C ASP A 53 -26.40 9.45 -13.73
N MET A 54 -26.79 9.91 -14.92
CA MET A 54 -26.06 9.62 -16.17
C MET A 54 -24.62 10.13 -16.14
N GLN A 55 -24.37 11.34 -15.64
CA GLN A 55 -23.01 11.87 -15.50
C GLN A 55 -22.17 11.03 -14.51
N SER A 56 -22.79 10.52 -13.45
CA SER A 56 -22.12 9.61 -12.50
C SER A 56 -21.74 8.28 -13.16
N VAL A 57 -22.62 7.72 -14.00
CA VAL A 57 -22.37 6.48 -14.73
C VAL A 57 -21.24 6.66 -15.76
N ILE A 58 -21.18 7.79 -16.47
CA ILE A 58 -20.09 8.13 -17.41
C ILE A 58 -18.72 8.11 -16.71
N ASP A 59 -18.61 8.77 -15.54
CA ASP A 59 -17.36 8.81 -14.77
C ASP A 59 -16.92 7.41 -14.31
N LYS A 60 -17.87 6.64 -13.76
CA LYS A 60 -17.63 5.26 -13.29
C LYS A 60 -17.14 4.37 -14.43
N SER A 61 -17.78 4.43 -15.61
CA SER A 61 -17.36 3.67 -16.80
C SER A 61 -15.94 4.04 -17.25
N SER A 62 -15.65 5.33 -17.32
CA SER A 62 -14.31 5.83 -17.72
C SER A 62 -13.21 5.35 -16.77
N ARG A 63 -13.49 5.36 -15.46
CA ARG A 63 -12.57 4.83 -14.44
C ARG A 63 -12.39 3.32 -14.55
N LEU A 64 -13.45 2.57 -14.83
CA LEU A 64 -13.37 1.12 -15.07
C LEU A 64 -12.47 0.81 -16.27
N HIS A 65 -12.65 1.51 -17.39
CA HIS A 65 -11.81 1.35 -18.58
C HIS A 65 -10.33 1.59 -18.27
N PHE A 66 -10.02 2.68 -17.55
CA PHE A 66 -8.65 2.99 -17.14
C PHE A 66 -8.03 1.93 -16.23
N ASN A 67 -8.81 1.39 -15.28
CA ASN A 67 -8.34 0.35 -14.36
C ASN A 67 -8.09 -0.98 -15.09
N SER A 68 -8.96 -1.36 -16.04
CA SER A 68 -8.79 -2.57 -16.86
C SER A 68 -7.51 -2.52 -17.70
N LYS A 69 -7.19 -1.35 -18.28
CA LYS A 69 -5.92 -1.15 -19.00
C LYS A 69 -4.70 -1.34 -18.09
N LYS A 70 -4.72 -0.75 -16.89
CA LYS A 70 -3.64 -0.96 -15.90
C LYS A 70 -3.50 -2.42 -15.48
N GLN A 71 -4.63 -3.12 -15.31
CA GLN A 71 -4.62 -4.53 -14.98
C GLN A 71 -3.94 -5.36 -16.08
N ASN A 72 -4.16 -5.02 -17.35
CA ASN A 72 -3.49 -5.66 -18.49
C ASN A 72 -1.95 -5.46 -18.48
N ASP A 73 -1.51 -4.23 -18.19
CA ASP A 73 -0.08 -3.91 -18.06
C ASP A 73 0.56 -4.72 -16.91
N HIS A 74 -0.16 -4.86 -15.78
CA HIS A 74 0.28 -5.68 -14.65
C HIS A 74 0.38 -7.17 -15.02
N LEU A 75 -0.60 -7.73 -15.74
CA LEU A 75 -0.56 -9.13 -16.19
C LEU A 75 0.63 -9.40 -17.11
N THR A 76 0.94 -8.48 -18.02
CA THR A 76 2.10 -8.60 -18.91
C THR A 76 3.41 -8.62 -18.12
N ALA A 77 3.56 -7.72 -17.14
CA ALA A 77 4.73 -7.69 -16.26
C ALA A 77 4.83 -8.95 -15.38
N MET A 78 3.70 -9.47 -14.91
CA MET A 78 3.63 -10.69 -14.11
C MET A 78 4.02 -11.93 -14.94
N SER A 79 3.62 -12.01 -16.20
CA SER A 79 4.07 -13.06 -17.14
C SER A 79 5.59 -13.05 -17.35
N SER A 80 6.19 -11.86 -17.54
CA SER A 80 7.65 -11.74 -17.64
C SER A 80 8.37 -12.23 -16.39
N ARG A 81 7.84 -11.93 -15.19
CA ARG A 81 8.42 -12.41 -13.92
C ARG A 81 8.29 -13.92 -13.75
N LEU A 82 7.22 -14.53 -14.27
CA LEU A 82 7.10 -15.99 -14.27
C LEU A 82 8.16 -16.64 -15.16
N MET A 83 8.50 -16.05 -16.31
CA MET A 83 9.61 -16.54 -17.14
C MET A 83 10.94 -16.49 -16.38
N GLU A 84 11.21 -15.40 -15.66
CA GLU A 84 12.42 -15.31 -14.80
C GLU A 84 12.43 -16.40 -13.69
N VAL A 85 11.26 -16.74 -13.14
CA VAL A 85 11.15 -17.85 -12.17
C VAL A 85 11.48 -19.19 -12.83
N TYR A 86 10.99 -19.46 -14.05
CA TYR A 86 11.33 -20.68 -14.79
C TYR A 86 12.83 -20.78 -15.07
N ASP A 87 13.46 -19.71 -15.56
CA ASP A 87 14.90 -19.67 -15.80
C ASP A 87 15.70 -19.93 -14.51
N SER A 88 15.24 -19.36 -13.38
CA SER A 88 15.86 -19.60 -12.08
C SER A 88 15.68 -21.04 -11.60
N LEU A 89 14.56 -21.69 -11.89
CA LEU A 89 14.32 -23.09 -11.52
C LEU A 89 15.22 -24.03 -12.32
N ASP A 90 15.40 -23.77 -13.62
CA ASP A 90 16.31 -24.54 -14.46
C ASP A 90 17.75 -24.40 -13.99
N ALA A 91 18.20 -23.18 -13.68
CA ALA A 91 19.52 -22.94 -13.11
C ALA A 91 19.71 -23.65 -11.76
N GLN A 92 18.67 -23.66 -10.90
CA GLN A 92 18.72 -24.34 -9.62
C GLN A 92 18.77 -25.87 -9.76
N SER A 93 18.09 -26.42 -10.77
CA SER A 93 18.13 -27.84 -11.12
C SER A 93 19.53 -28.27 -11.55
N GLU A 94 20.18 -27.49 -12.41
CA GLU A 94 21.56 -27.73 -12.84
C GLU A 94 22.56 -27.65 -11.66
N LEU A 95 22.44 -26.63 -10.81
CA LEU A 95 23.25 -26.51 -9.59
C LEU A 95 23.04 -27.69 -8.63
N SER A 96 21.80 -28.16 -8.50
CA SER A 96 21.50 -29.37 -7.72
C SER A 96 22.21 -30.58 -8.34
N SER A 97 22.13 -30.80 -9.65
CA SER A 97 22.84 -31.89 -10.32
C SER A 97 24.35 -31.86 -10.04
N GLN A 98 24.98 -30.70 -10.21
CA GLN A 98 26.41 -30.50 -9.94
C GLN A 98 26.79 -30.75 -8.48
N ALA A 99 25.99 -30.25 -7.53
CA ALA A 99 26.21 -30.50 -6.10
C ALA A 99 26.10 -31.99 -5.74
N SER A 100 25.22 -32.73 -6.41
CA SER A 100 25.06 -34.18 -6.22
C SER A 100 26.32 -34.92 -6.67
N MET A 101 26.81 -34.59 -7.86
CA MET A 101 28.04 -35.16 -8.42
C MET A 101 29.23 -34.86 -7.51
N ALA A 102 29.39 -33.60 -7.07
CA ALA A 102 30.47 -33.20 -6.18
C ALA A 102 30.44 -33.94 -4.83
N ALA A 103 29.26 -34.14 -4.24
CA ALA A 103 29.11 -34.91 -3.00
C ALA A 103 29.47 -36.40 -3.19
N GLN A 104 29.09 -36.98 -4.33
CA GLN A 104 29.42 -38.36 -4.68
C GLN A 104 30.91 -38.55 -4.93
N ASP A 105 31.55 -37.64 -5.69
CA ASP A 105 32.99 -37.66 -5.94
C ASP A 105 33.80 -37.46 -4.66
N THR A 106 33.34 -36.58 -3.77
CA THR A 106 33.95 -36.39 -2.44
C THR A 106 33.88 -37.70 -1.64
N SER A 107 32.72 -38.36 -1.61
CA SER A 107 32.55 -39.64 -0.91
C SER A 107 33.48 -40.72 -1.46
N ARG A 108 33.58 -40.83 -2.80
CA ARG A 108 34.49 -41.78 -3.46
C ARG A 108 35.96 -41.50 -3.14
N THR A 109 36.36 -40.22 -3.16
CA THR A 109 37.73 -39.81 -2.84
C THR A 109 38.09 -40.16 -1.40
N ILE A 110 37.13 -40.01 -0.47
CA ILE A 110 37.31 -40.40 0.93
C ILE A 110 37.44 -41.91 1.08
N GLU A 111 36.67 -42.72 0.36
CA GLU A 111 36.84 -44.18 0.40
C GLU A 111 38.23 -44.61 -0.07
N VAL A 112 38.73 -44.03 -1.17
CA VAL A 112 40.08 -44.33 -1.67
C VAL A 112 41.15 -43.90 -0.66
N ALA A 113 41.07 -42.67 -0.16
CA ALA A 113 42.05 -42.18 0.81
C ALA A 113 42.01 -42.96 2.15
N ALA A 114 40.85 -43.52 2.54
CA ALA A 114 40.73 -44.34 3.74
C ALA A 114 41.45 -45.68 3.55
N GLN A 115 41.35 -46.25 2.35
CA GLN A 115 42.08 -47.45 1.97
C GLN A 115 43.59 -47.20 1.94
N ASP A 116 44.05 -46.07 1.40
CA ASP A 116 45.47 -45.71 1.38
C ASP A 116 46.03 -45.53 2.79
N LEU A 117 45.29 -44.83 3.67
CA LEU A 117 45.69 -44.68 5.07
C LEU A 117 45.77 -46.01 5.81
N PHE A 118 44.84 -46.95 5.54
CA PHE A 118 44.91 -48.28 6.11
C PHE A 118 46.19 -49.02 5.73
N VAL A 119 46.67 -48.86 4.48
CA VAL A 119 47.97 -49.42 4.05
C VAL A 119 49.13 -48.78 4.83
N VAL A 120 49.11 -47.46 5.02
CA VAL A 120 50.17 -46.75 5.75
C VAL A 120 50.22 -47.14 7.23
N VAL A 121 49.06 -47.25 7.90
CA VAL A 121 48.97 -47.69 9.30
C VAL A 121 49.60 -49.07 9.48
N ASN A 122 49.24 -50.04 8.61
CA ASN A 122 49.84 -51.37 8.66
C ASN A 122 51.36 -51.35 8.41
N ALA A 123 51.84 -50.47 7.54
CA ALA A 123 53.27 -50.33 7.30
C ALA A 123 54.02 -49.81 8.54
N PHE A 124 53.45 -48.88 9.30
CA PHE A 124 54.06 -48.42 10.56
C PHE A 124 54.02 -49.47 11.65
N ASP A 125 52.95 -50.25 11.76
CA ASP A 125 52.91 -51.39 12.69
C ASP A 125 54.03 -52.40 12.37
N GLN A 126 54.26 -52.67 11.07
CA GLN A 126 55.35 -53.53 10.63
C GLN A 126 56.73 -52.96 10.96
N ILE A 127 56.97 -51.67 10.71
CA ILE A 127 58.26 -51.03 11.04
C ILE A 127 58.50 -51.05 12.56
N ASN A 128 57.48 -50.84 13.38
CA ASN A 128 57.62 -50.93 14.84
C ASN A 128 58.04 -52.34 15.29
N LEU A 129 57.54 -53.39 14.64
CA LEU A 129 57.97 -54.77 14.89
C LEU A 129 59.44 -54.97 14.48
N GLU A 130 59.85 -54.47 13.32
CA GLU A 130 61.24 -54.56 12.85
C GLU A 130 62.23 -53.80 13.74
N ILE A 131 61.86 -52.60 14.22
CA ILE A 131 62.66 -51.85 15.19
C ILE A 131 62.81 -52.64 16.50
N LYS A 132 61.75 -53.31 16.95
CA LYS A 132 61.82 -54.13 18.16
C LYS A 132 62.79 -55.31 17.97
N GLU A 133 62.69 -56.03 16.85
CA GLU A 133 63.58 -57.14 16.52
C GLU A 133 65.05 -56.69 16.41
N GLN A 134 65.30 -55.56 15.73
CA GLN A 134 66.64 -54.97 15.65
C GLN A 134 67.19 -54.61 17.05
N SER A 135 66.31 -54.22 17.99
CA SER A 135 66.72 -53.80 19.34
C SER A 135 67.22 -55.01 20.11
N ASP A 136 66.50 -56.13 19.99
CA ASP A 136 66.88 -57.42 20.57
C ASP A 136 68.22 -57.92 20.00
N TRP A 137 68.46 -57.72 18.69
CA TRP A 137 69.74 -58.06 18.06
C TRP A 137 70.90 -57.19 18.55
N VAL A 138 70.70 -55.88 18.67
CA VAL A 138 71.72 -54.94 19.19
C VAL A 138 72.05 -55.25 20.66
N GLU A 139 71.06 -55.61 21.46
CA GLU A 139 71.26 -56.01 22.86
C GLU A 139 72.05 -57.32 22.96
N THR A 140 71.69 -58.31 22.15
CA THR A 140 72.44 -59.58 22.04
C THR A 140 73.90 -59.33 21.62
N MET A 141 74.11 -58.51 20.58
CA MET A 141 75.45 -58.16 20.10
C MET A 141 76.27 -57.44 21.18
N SER A 142 75.65 -56.53 21.93
CA SER A 142 76.30 -55.83 23.04
C SER A 142 76.73 -56.81 24.14
N GLY A 143 75.90 -57.82 24.44
CA GLY A 143 76.27 -58.93 25.32
C GLY A 143 77.48 -59.72 24.82
N SER A 144 77.51 -60.08 23.53
CA SER A 144 78.64 -60.79 22.92
C SER A 144 79.94 -59.96 22.92
N VAL A 145 79.86 -58.64 22.74
CA VAL A 145 81.02 -57.74 22.84
C VAL A 145 81.60 -57.76 24.26
N VAL A 146 80.76 -57.71 25.29
CA VAL A 146 81.19 -57.80 26.70
C VAL A 146 81.86 -59.14 26.99
N GLU A 147 81.28 -60.24 26.52
CA GLU A 147 81.86 -61.58 26.68
C GLU A 147 83.23 -61.69 25.97
N THR A 148 83.36 -61.11 24.79
CA THR A 148 84.63 -61.08 24.04
C THR A 148 85.69 -60.23 24.76
N TYR A 149 85.30 -59.11 25.39
CA TYR A 149 86.20 -58.34 26.25
C TYR A 149 86.76 -59.20 27.40
N HIS A 150 85.92 -60.01 28.06
CA HIS A 150 86.38 -60.91 29.12
C HIS A 150 87.34 -61.99 28.60
N MET A 151 87.13 -62.51 27.39
CA MET A 151 88.05 -63.46 26.76
C MET A 151 89.39 -62.79 26.44
N ILE A 152 89.38 -61.63 25.80
CA ILE A 152 90.61 -60.89 25.45
C ILE A 152 91.41 -60.54 26.70
N ASP A 153 90.76 -60.09 27.77
CA ASP A 153 91.41 -59.78 29.04
C ASP A 153 92.08 -61.02 29.67
N ARG A 154 91.45 -62.20 29.57
CA ARG A 154 92.08 -63.48 29.96
C ARG A 154 93.30 -63.80 29.09
N VAL A 155 93.21 -63.63 27.77
CA VAL A 155 94.35 -63.89 26.87
C VAL A 155 95.48 -62.89 27.14
N LYS A 156 95.17 -61.63 27.47
CA LYS A 156 96.16 -60.60 27.83
C LYS A 156 96.94 -61.00 29.08
N ARG A 157 96.24 -61.50 30.10
CA ARG A 157 96.88 -62.06 31.30
C ARG A 157 97.76 -63.27 30.97
N LEU A 158 97.30 -64.17 30.10
CA LEU A 158 98.09 -65.33 29.67
C LEU A 158 99.35 -64.90 28.91
N ALA A 159 99.24 -63.96 27.97
CA ALA A 159 100.38 -63.42 27.24
C ALA A 159 101.40 -62.74 28.18
N ALA A 160 100.93 -61.94 29.14
CA ALA A 160 101.79 -61.33 30.16
C ALA A 160 102.47 -62.37 31.06
N GLN A 161 101.75 -63.42 31.45
CA GLN A 161 102.29 -64.52 32.23
C GLN A 161 103.33 -65.32 31.42
N THR A 162 103.09 -65.57 30.14
CA THR A 162 104.02 -66.25 29.24
C THR A 162 105.27 -65.41 28.98
N ASP A 163 105.15 -64.09 28.81
CA ASP A 163 106.30 -63.19 28.69
C ASP A 163 107.14 -63.19 29.97
N LEU A 164 106.50 -63.21 31.14
CA LEU A 164 107.19 -63.30 32.43
C LEU A 164 107.89 -64.65 32.63
N LEU A 165 107.28 -65.76 32.18
CA LEU A 165 107.92 -67.08 32.14
C LEU A 165 109.11 -67.09 31.17
N ALA A 166 108.96 -66.50 29.99
CA ALA A 166 110.02 -66.37 29.00
C ALA A 166 111.19 -65.51 29.51
N LEU A 167 110.90 -64.41 30.20
CA LEU A 167 111.89 -63.57 30.87
C LEU A 167 112.65 -64.34 31.95
N ASN A 168 111.94 -65.09 32.80
CA ASN A 168 112.57 -65.95 33.81
C ASN A 168 113.45 -67.03 33.16
N ALA A 169 113.01 -67.63 32.05
CA ALA A 169 113.80 -68.60 31.30
C ALA A 169 115.02 -67.97 30.62
N ALA A 170 114.92 -66.74 30.10
CA ALA A 170 116.04 -66.00 29.53
C ALA A 170 117.10 -65.65 30.60
N ILE A 171 116.65 -65.27 31.80
CA ILE A 171 117.53 -65.04 32.96
C ILE A 171 118.29 -66.33 33.32
N GLU A 172 117.59 -67.46 33.42
CA GLU A 172 118.21 -68.73 33.81
C GLU A 172 119.13 -69.29 32.70
N ALA A 173 118.78 -69.08 31.42
CA ALA A 173 119.62 -69.40 30.28
C ALA A 173 120.91 -68.56 30.25
N ALA A 174 120.85 -67.27 30.61
CA ALA A 174 122.03 -66.43 30.78
C ALA A 174 122.90 -66.88 31.98
N ARG A 175 122.26 -67.41 33.04
CA ARG A 175 122.92 -67.92 34.25
C ARG A 175 123.69 -69.23 34.01
N ALA A 176 123.21 -70.07 33.08
CA ALA A 176 123.83 -71.34 32.70
C ALA A 176 125.04 -71.21 31.74
N GLY A 177 125.37 -70.00 31.26
CA GLY A 177 126.53 -69.74 30.40
C GLY A 177 126.46 -70.44 29.04
N GLU A 178 127.56 -71.05 28.57
CA GLU A 178 127.65 -71.71 27.25
C GLU A 178 126.64 -72.87 27.07
N HIS A 179 126.23 -73.55 28.17
CA HIS A 179 125.24 -74.63 28.11
C HIS A 179 123.79 -74.13 27.93
N GLY A 180 123.52 -72.84 28.14
CA GLY A 180 122.19 -72.21 28.06
C GLY A 180 121.84 -71.57 26.71
N ARG A 181 122.78 -71.49 25.75
CA ARG A 181 122.61 -70.77 24.47
C ARG A 181 121.37 -71.16 23.67
N GLY A 182 121.07 -72.46 23.56
CA GLY A 182 119.88 -72.93 22.84
C GLY A 182 118.57 -72.56 23.55
N PHE A 183 118.57 -72.56 24.89
CA PHE A 183 117.43 -72.14 25.70
C PHE A 183 117.22 -70.62 25.68
N ALA A 184 118.29 -69.83 25.59
CA ALA A 184 118.20 -68.37 25.48
C ALA A 184 117.46 -67.93 24.21
N VAL A 185 117.75 -68.57 23.07
CA VAL A 185 117.07 -68.31 21.78
C VAL A 185 115.58 -68.64 21.86
N VAL A 186 115.22 -69.77 22.48
CA VAL A 186 113.81 -70.16 22.67
C VAL A 186 113.09 -69.18 23.59
N ALA A 187 113.73 -68.76 24.69
CA ALA A 187 113.15 -67.80 25.62
C ALA A 187 112.95 -66.41 24.96
N GLU A 188 113.89 -65.96 24.13
CA GLU A 188 113.76 -64.72 23.36
C GLU A 188 112.61 -64.80 22.33
N GLU A 189 112.48 -65.93 21.63
CA GLU A 189 111.38 -66.16 20.68
C GLU A 189 110.00 -66.24 21.37
N VAL A 190 109.91 -66.84 22.56
CA VAL A 190 108.66 -66.90 23.36
C VAL A 190 108.30 -65.52 23.93
N SER A 191 109.27 -64.71 24.35
CA SER A 191 109.01 -63.32 24.79
C SER A 191 108.52 -62.47 23.63
N LYS A 192 109.15 -62.60 22.45
CA LYS A 192 108.71 -61.93 21.23
C LYS A 192 107.28 -62.32 20.85
N LEU A 193 106.97 -63.62 20.84
CA LEU A 193 105.61 -64.12 20.56
C LEU A 193 104.57 -63.59 21.56
N SER A 194 104.92 -63.48 22.84
CA SER A 194 104.04 -62.93 23.88
C SER A 194 103.79 -61.44 23.70
N LYS A 195 104.81 -60.68 23.28
CA LYS A 195 104.69 -59.25 22.93
C LYS A 195 103.86 -59.05 21.65
N ASP A 196 104.08 -59.86 20.62
CA ASP A 196 103.27 -59.83 19.39
C ASP A 196 101.80 -60.18 19.70
N THR A 197 101.56 -61.18 20.56
CA THR A 197 100.22 -61.55 21.05
C THR A 197 99.55 -60.37 21.79
N SER A 198 100.30 -59.65 22.63
CA SER A 198 99.81 -58.47 23.35
C SER A 198 99.45 -57.33 22.39
N SER A 199 100.24 -57.12 21.35
CA SER A 199 99.96 -56.13 20.29
C SER A 199 98.68 -56.46 19.52
N VAL A 200 98.48 -57.73 19.15
CA VAL A 200 97.24 -58.19 18.48
C VAL A 200 96.03 -57.99 19.39
N ILE A 201 96.17 -58.27 20.69
CA ILE A 201 95.12 -58.03 21.69
C ILE A 201 94.72 -56.57 21.77
N ASP A 202 95.69 -55.64 21.80
CA ASP A 202 95.40 -54.21 21.86
C ASP A 202 94.65 -53.74 20.60
N GLU A 203 94.98 -54.31 19.44
CA GLU A 203 94.23 -54.09 18.20
C GLU A 203 92.81 -54.66 18.25
N MET A 204 92.61 -55.87 18.78
CA MET A 204 91.28 -56.42 18.98
C MET A 204 90.43 -55.61 19.97
N GLN A 205 91.05 -55.06 21.03
CA GLN A 205 90.36 -54.17 21.98
C GLN A 205 89.85 -52.90 21.30
N ARG A 206 90.65 -52.33 20.39
CA ARG A 206 90.25 -51.17 19.57
C ARG A 206 89.07 -51.51 18.65
N VAL A 207 89.12 -52.64 17.94
CA VAL A 207 88.02 -53.07 17.05
C VAL A 207 86.73 -53.32 17.85
N LEU A 208 86.79 -53.95 19.02
CA LEU A 208 85.61 -54.10 19.89
C LEU A 208 85.07 -52.77 20.39
N GLN A 209 85.94 -51.80 20.67
CA GLN A 209 85.51 -50.47 21.07
C GLN A 209 84.77 -49.76 19.92
N GLU A 210 85.24 -49.90 18.68
CA GLU A 210 84.55 -49.40 17.49
C GLU A 210 83.19 -50.08 17.28
N ILE A 211 83.10 -51.41 17.44
CA ILE A 211 81.83 -52.16 17.37
C ILE A 211 80.86 -51.66 18.45
N ASN A 212 81.33 -51.47 19.69
CA ASN A 212 80.48 -50.98 20.77
C ASN A 212 79.96 -49.57 20.49
N GLN A 213 80.80 -48.67 19.95
CA GLN A 213 80.38 -47.34 19.51
C GLN A 213 79.36 -47.40 18.36
N ALA A 214 79.51 -48.34 17.43
CA ALA A 214 78.55 -48.57 16.36
C ALA A 214 77.19 -49.04 16.92
N ASN A 215 77.18 -49.96 17.88
CA ASN A 215 75.96 -50.42 18.56
C ASN A 215 75.22 -49.28 19.26
N GLU A 216 75.93 -48.42 20.01
CA GLU A 216 75.31 -47.25 20.65
C GLU A 216 74.71 -46.27 19.62
N LYS A 217 75.39 -46.05 18.49
CA LYS A 217 74.85 -45.23 17.40
C LYS A 217 73.59 -45.84 16.78
N ILE A 218 73.58 -47.16 16.56
CA ILE A 218 72.40 -47.87 16.04
C ILE A 218 71.24 -47.72 17.03
N LYS A 219 71.46 -48.00 18.32
CA LYS A 219 70.44 -47.87 19.37
C LYS A 219 69.84 -46.46 19.43
N HIS A 220 70.68 -45.43 19.33
CA HIS A 220 70.22 -44.06 19.27
C HIS A 220 69.35 -43.79 18.04
N LYS A 221 69.80 -44.21 16.84
CA LYS A 221 69.02 -44.05 15.60
C LYS A 221 67.70 -44.81 15.62
N MET A 222 67.66 -45.97 16.26
CA MET A 222 66.43 -46.73 16.44
C MET A 222 65.43 -46.03 17.36
N THR A 223 65.93 -45.40 18.44
CA THR A 223 65.10 -44.60 19.34
C THR A 223 64.51 -43.39 18.61
N GLU A 224 65.33 -42.66 17.84
CA GLU A 224 64.87 -41.55 16.99
C GLU A 224 63.82 -42.01 15.97
N THR A 225 64.02 -43.18 15.34
CA THR A 225 63.08 -43.72 14.35
C THR A 225 61.75 -44.12 15.02
N SER A 226 61.80 -44.74 16.19
CA SER A 226 60.60 -45.09 16.96
C SER A 226 59.80 -43.85 17.39
N GLU A 227 60.48 -42.80 17.84
CA GLU A 227 59.85 -41.53 18.20
C GLU A 227 59.22 -40.85 16.98
N ALA A 228 59.91 -40.86 15.82
CA ALA A 228 59.38 -40.34 14.56
C ALA A 228 58.10 -41.09 14.12
N ILE A 229 58.07 -42.42 14.23
CA ILE A 229 56.88 -43.23 13.94
C ILE A 229 55.75 -42.89 14.90
N HIS A 230 56.03 -42.74 16.20
CA HIS A 230 55.02 -42.39 17.18
C HIS A 230 54.34 -41.04 16.87
N ILE A 231 55.14 -40.02 16.53
CA ILE A 231 54.62 -38.72 16.08
C ILE A 231 53.76 -38.89 14.82
N GLN A 232 54.24 -39.66 13.86
CA GLN A 232 53.55 -39.85 12.58
C GLN A 232 52.23 -40.63 12.74
N SER A 233 52.14 -41.59 13.67
CA SER A 233 50.90 -42.27 14.03
C SER A 233 49.85 -41.29 14.56
N GLY A 234 50.25 -40.34 15.41
CA GLY A 234 49.34 -39.28 15.89
C GLY A 234 48.83 -38.37 14.76
N VAL A 235 49.65 -38.11 13.73
CA VAL A 235 49.21 -37.38 12.53
C VAL A 235 48.19 -38.19 11.73
N LEU A 236 48.40 -39.50 11.57
CA LEU A 236 47.46 -40.38 10.87
C LEU A 236 46.10 -40.48 11.57
N GLU A 237 46.08 -40.59 12.91
CA GLU A 237 44.83 -40.60 13.69
C GLU A 237 44.01 -39.33 13.44
N ASN A 238 44.68 -38.17 13.41
CA ASN A 238 44.04 -36.89 13.08
C ASN A 238 43.50 -36.88 11.64
N GLN A 239 44.26 -37.41 10.66
CA GLN A 239 43.79 -37.51 9.28
C GLN A 239 42.56 -38.41 9.14
N ILE A 240 42.52 -39.55 9.83
CA ILE A 240 41.35 -40.44 9.88
C ILE A 240 40.14 -39.70 10.44
N GLY A 241 40.34 -38.94 11.53
CA GLY A 241 39.31 -38.08 12.12
C GLY A 241 38.75 -37.07 11.12
N MET A 242 39.63 -36.32 10.44
CA MET A 242 39.24 -35.36 9.41
C MET A 242 38.44 -36.01 8.29
N MET A 243 38.87 -37.16 7.78
CA MET A 243 38.18 -37.87 6.72
C MET A 243 36.78 -38.33 7.11
N LYS A 244 36.60 -38.79 8.36
CA LYS A 244 35.28 -39.13 8.88
C LYS A 244 34.36 -37.92 8.88
N THR A 245 34.86 -36.76 9.31
CA THR A 245 34.11 -35.50 9.27
C THR A 245 33.79 -35.09 7.83
N THR A 246 34.73 -35.15 6.90
CA THR A 246 34.49 -34.82 5.49
C THR A 246 33.43 -35.75 4.88
N ASN A 247 33.42 -37.03 5.23
CA ASN A 247 32.41 -37.99 4.74
C ASN A 247 31.02 -37.65 5.28
N GLN A 248 30.93 -37.25 6.56
CA GLN A 248 29.68 -36.78 7.14
C GLN A 248 29.16 -35.52 6.42
N VAL A 249 30.05 -34.57 6.11
CA VAL A 249 29.70 -33.36 5.34
C VAL A 249 29.20 -33.73 3.94
N ALA A 250 29.88 -34.65 3.24
CA ALA A 250 29.48 -35.10 1.91
C ALA A 250 28.09 -35.77 1.92
N LYS A 251 27.83 -36.65 2.90
CA LYS A 251 26.50 -37.27 3.08
C LYS A 251 25.42 -36.24 3.40
N HIS A 252 25.72 -35.27 4.25
CA HIS A 252 24.78 -34.21 4.57
C HIS A 252 24.47 -33.34 3.35
N ALA A 253 25.48 -32.95 2.58
CA ALA A 253 25.32 -32.23 1.33
C ALA A 253 24.44 -33.00 0.34
N SER A 254 24.67 -34.31 0.17
CA SER A 254 23.81 -35.16 -0.67
C SER A 254 22.35 -35.16 -0.20
N SER A 255 22.10 -35.29 1.11
CA SER A 255 20.73 -35.27 1.66
C SER A 255 20.02 -33.92 1.48
N LEU A 256 20.74 -32.81 1.68
CA LEU A 256 20.23 -31.46 1.42
C LEU A 256 19.86 -31.29 -0.04
N ASN A 257 20.67 -31.87 -0.92
CA ASN A 257 20.47 -31.77 -2.34
C ASN A 257 19.24 -32.55 -2.84
N VAL A 258 18.97 -33.72 -2.26
CA VAL A 258 17.69 -34.43 -2.50
C VAL A 258 16.50 -33.57 -2.06
N SER A 259 16.59 -32.94 -0.89
CA SER A 259 15.54 -32.02 -0.42
C SER A 259 15.38 -30.82 -1.35
N LEU A 260 16.48 -30.30 -1.89
CA LEU A 260 16.48 -29.18 -2.83
C LEU A 260 15.78 -29.57 -4.15
N THR A 261 16.07 -30.72 -4.71
CA THR A 261 15.39 -31.23 -5.93
C THR A 261 13.88 -31.32 -5.73
N ASN A 262 13.42 -31.87 -4.59
CA ASN A 262 12.00 -31.92 -4.27
C ASN A 262 11.38 -30.51 -4.14
N ARG A 263 12.14 -29.54 -3.62
CA ARG A 263 11.67 -28.15 -3.52
C ARG A 263 11.55 -27.49 -4.91
N VAL A 264 12.51 -27.72 -5.80
CA VAL A 264 12.45 -27.25 -7.18
C VAL A 264 11.19 -27.79 -7.87
N GLU A 265 10.92 -29.10 -7.76
CA GLU A 265 9.73 -29.72 -8.34
C GLU A 265 8.42 -29.10 -7.81
N ASN A 266 8.32 -28.87 -6.49
CA ASN A 266 7.15 -28.21 -5.91
C ASN A 266 6.97 -26.77 -6.39
N ILE A 267 8.06 -26.00 -6.51
CA ILE A 267 7.98 -24.62 -7.00
C ILE A 267 7.59 -24.62 -8.49
N THR A 268 8.06 -25.58 -9.29
CA THR A 268 7.64 -25.73 -10.69
C THR A 268 6.14 -25.96 -10.81
N LEU A 269 5.55 -26.82 -9.95
CA LEU A 269 4.10 -27.03 -9.92
C LEU A 269 3.35 -25.74 -9.54
N GLN A 270 3.81 -25.03 -8.51
CA GLN A 270 3.21 -23.76 -8.10
C GLN A 270 3.31 -22.68 -9.18
N ALA A 271 4.45 -22.58 -9.86
CA ALA A 271 4.63 -21.63 -10.96
C ALA A 271 3.64 -21.90 -12.09
N LYS A 272 3.36 -23.18 -12.38
CA LYS A 272 2.35 -23.57 -13.35
C LYS A 272 0.94 -23.17 -12.91
N GLU A 273 0.56 -23.42 -11.66
CA GLU A 273 -0.74 -22.99 -11.12
C GLU A 273 -0.92 -21.46 -11.20
N VAL A 274 0.14 -20.69 -10.90
CA VAL A 274 0.12 -19.24 -11.03
C VAL A 274 -0.03 -18.80 -12.49
N SER A 275 0.63 -19.50 -13.43
CA SER A 275 0.45 -19.26 -14.86
C SER A 275 -1.01 -19.46 -15.30
N ASP A 276 -1.63 -20.57 -14.89
CA ASP A 276 -3.02 -20.88 -15.22
C ASP A 276 -4.00 -19.82 -14.67
N VAL A 277 -3.70 -19.26 -13.48
CA VAL A 277 -4.46 -18.15 -12.90
C VAL A 277 -4.28 -16.87 -13.72
N PHE A 278 -3.08 -16.58 -14.22
CA PHE A 278 -2.86 -15.39 -15.05
C PHE A 278 -3.60 -15.47 -16.37
N ASP A 279 -3.63 -16.62 -17.02
CA ASP A 279 -4.39 -16.83 -18.25
C ASP A 279 -5.90 -16.59 -18.02
N GLN A 280 -6.45 -17.09 -16.91
CA GLN A 280 -7.84 -16.83 -16.53
C GLN A 280 -8.11 -15.35 -16.26
N VAL A 281 -7.22 -14.66 -15.55
CA VAL A 281 -7.38 -13.22 -15.26
C VAL A 281 -7.24 -12.40 -16.54
N PHE A 282 -6.40 -12.81 -17.48
CA PHE A 282 -6.25 -12.17 -18.79
C PHE A 282 -7.53 -12.30 -19.63
N GLU A 283 -8.13 -13.49 -19.67
CA GLU A 283 -9.41 -13.72 -20.34
C GLU A 283 -10.52 -12.87 -19.72
N LEU A 284 -10.65 -12.89 -18.39
CA LEU A 284 -11.63 -12.08 -17.66
C LEU A 284 -11.44 -10.58 -17.90
N ASN A 285 -10.20 -10.10 -17.94
CA ASN A 285 -9.92 -8.69 -18.21
C ASN A 285 -10.29 -8.31 -19.65
N THR A 286 -10.06 -9.21 -20.61
CA THR A 286 -10.45 -9.02 -22.01
C THR A 286 -11.98 -8.95 -22.15
N GLN A 287 -12.71 -9.84 -21.47
CA GLN A 287 -14.18 -9.78 -21.40
C GLN A 287 -14.66 -8.48 -20.77
N MET A 288 -14.02 -8.04 -19.67
CA MET A 288 -14.35 -6.79 -19.00
C MET A 288 -14.17 -5.57 -19.91
N VAL A 289 -13.11 -5.50 -20.72
CA VAL A 289 -12.96 -4.42 -21.73
C VAL A 289 -14.12 -4.42 -22.71
N SER A 290 -14.52 -5.60 -23.22
CA SER A 290 -15.65 -5.71 -24.14
C SER A 290 -16.96 -5.24 -23.51
N GLU A 291 -17.24 -5.63 -22.27
CA GLU A 291 -18.44 -5.19 -21.54
C GLU A 291 -18.42 -3.68 -21.29
N ILE A 292 -17.26 -3.09 -20.99
CA ILE A 292 -17.11 -1.64 -20.82
C ILE A 292 -17.40 -0.89 -22.13
N ASP A 293 -16.97 -1.43 -23.27
CA ASP A 293 -17.29 -0.84 -24.59
C ASP A 293 -18.79 -0.88 -24.87
N GLU A 294 -19.47 -1.99 -24.57
CA GLU A 294 -20.93 -2.11 -24.68
C GLU A 294 -21.67 -1.13 -23.75
N ILE A 295 -21.24 -1.03 -22.49
CA ILE A 295 -21.77 -0.07 -21.53
C ILE A 295 -21.56 1.37 -22.02
N SER A 296 -20.40 1.68 -22.59
CA SER A 296 -20.09 3.02 -23.09
C SER A 296 -21.01 3.41 -24.24
N LEU A 297 -21.34 2.48 -25.15
CA LEU A 297 -22.33 2.69 -26.20
C LEU A 297 -23.73 2.91 -25.61
N ALA A 298 -24.14 2.10 -24.63
CA ALA A 298 -25.44 2.26 -23.96
C ALA A 298 -25.56 3.63 -23.27
N ILE A 299 -24.51 4.06 -22.57
CA ILE A 299 -24.41 5.37 -21.94
C ILE A 299 -24.58 6.51 -22.97
N GLU A 300 -23.96 6.39 -24.15
CA GLU A 300 -24.10 7.39 -25.21
C GLU A 300 -25.57 7.51 -25.68
N HIS A 301 -26.24 6.38 -25.87
CA HIS A 301 -27.65 6.33 -26.25
C HIS A 301 -28.56 6.92 -25.16
N GLU A 302 -28.37 6.53 -23.90
CA GLU A 302 -29.15 7.04 -22.77
C GLU A 302 -28.90 8.53 -22.53
N THR A 303 -27.66 9.02 -22.68
CA THR A 303 -27.34 10.45 -22.55
C THR A 303 -28.09 11.27 -23.60
N LYS A 304 -28.16 10.78 -24.85
CA LYS A 304 -28.98 11.42 -25.89
C LYS A 304 -30.46 11.44 -25.53
N ALA A 305 -31.00 10.35 -24.99
CA ALA A 305 -32.39 10.27 -24.56
C ALA A 305 -32.68 11.25 -23.40
N VAL A 306 -31.80 11.34 -22.40
CA VAL A 306 -31.95 12.28 -21.28
C VAL A 306 -31.85 13.73 -21.76
N ASN A 307 -30.94 14.05 -22.70
CA ASN A 307 -30.88 15.38 -23.31
C ASN A 307 -32.20 15.73 -24.03
N GLN A 308 -32.78 14.79 -24.78
CA GLN A 308 -34.09 14.99 -25.42
C GLN A 308 -35.21 15.19 -24.39
N LEU A 309 -35.19 14.47 -23.26
CA LEU A 309 -36.14 14.69 -22.17
C LEU A 309 -35.97 16.07 -21.53
N SER A 310 -34.74 16.55 -21.39
CA SER A 310 -34.45 17.91 -20.89
C SER A 310 -35.00 18.99 -21.82
N GLU A 311 -34.82 18.83 -23.13
CA GLU A 311 -35.42 19.72 -24.15
C GLU A 311 -36.95 19.67 -24.14
N ALA A 312 -37.52 18.46 -24.05
CA ALA A 312 -38.97 18.26 -23.95
C ALA A 312 -39.55 18.87 -22.66
N SER A 313 -38.81 18.79 -21.55
CA SER A 313 -39.15 19.41 -20.26
C SER A 313 -39.25 20.92 -20.36
N THR A 314 -38.27 21.56 -21.01
CA THR A 314 -38.29 23.00 -21.26
C THR A 314 -39.49 23.39 -22.14
N THR A 315 -39.80 22.58 -23.16
CA THR A 315 -40.97 22.81 -24.03
C THR A 315 -42.29 22.63 -23.27
N PHE A 316 -42.37 21.61 -22.43
CA PHE A 316 -43.54 21.33 -21.60
C PHE A 316 -43.80 22.45 -20.59
N GLU A 317 -42.74 22.97 -19.96
CA GLU A 317 -42.81 24.14 -19.10
C GLU A 317 -43.41 25.35 -19.83
N HIS A 318 -42.86 25.72 -20.98
CA HIS A 318 -43.35 26.86 -21.77
C HIS A 318 -44.82 26.69 -22.19
N LEU A 319 -45.21 25.50 -22.64
CA LEU A 319 -46.60 25.21 -23.05
C LEU A 319 -47.55 25.31 -21.85
N ASN A 320 -47.15 24.79 -20.69
CA ASN A 320 -47.95 24.84 -19.48
C ASN A 320 -48.14 26.27 -18.98
N LEU A 321 -47.09 27.10 -19.02
CA LEU A 321 -47.17 28.52 -18.69
C LEU A 321 -48.09 29.27 -19.65
N ASP A 322 -48.01 29.04 -20.96
CA ASP A 322 -48.94 29.65 -21.95
C ASP A 322 -50.38 29.22 -21.71
N LEU A 323 -50.61 27.93 -21.45
CA LEU A 323 -51.93 27.37 -21.14
C LEU A 323 -52.52 28.01 -19.86
N MET A 324 -51.75 28.09 -18.78
CA MET A 324 -52.17 28.72 -17.53
C MET A 324 -52.49 30.21 -17.74
N ASN A 325 -51.71 30.93 -18.55
CA ASN A 325 -51.98 32.33 -18.87
C ASN A 325 -53.31 32.53 -19.61
N ARG A 326 -53.66 31.62 -20.54
CA ARG A 326 -54.87 31.77 -21.39
C ARG A 326 -56.19 31.57 -20.65
N PHE A 327 -56.21 30.79 -19.57
CA PHE A 327 -57.47 30.36 -18.93
C PHE A 327 -57.81 31.07 -17.60
N GLU A 328 -57.10 32.13 -17.20
CA GLU A 328 -57.30 32.85 -15.91
C GLU A 328 -57.65 31.89 -14.75
N VAL A 329 -56.77 30.91 -14.54
CA VAL A 329 -57.09 29.67 -13.81
C VAL A 329 -57.21 29.78 -12.30
N TRP A 330 -56.85 30.94 -11.74
CA TRP A 330 -56.93 31.19 -10.30
C TRP A 330 -58.08 32.15 -10.00
N ASP A 331 -58.77 31.91 -8.87
CA ASP A 331 -59.78 32.86 -8.43
C ASP A 331 -59.16 34.21 -8.01
N LYS A 332 -59.91 35.29 -8.23
CA LYS A 332 -59.45 36.67 -7.97
C LYS A 332 -59.32 36.99 -6.46
N GLU A 333 -59.48 36.01 -5.59
CA GLU A 333 -59.37 36.14 -4.13
C GLU A 333 -58.20 35.35 -3.52
N THR A 334 -57.52 34.51 -4.31
CA THR A 334 -56.38 33.70 -3.87
C THR A 334 -55.06 34.30 -4.32
N LEU A 335 -54.15 34.52 -3.38
CA LEU A 335 -52.78 34.93 -3.67
C LEU A 335 -51.94 33.69 -3.98
N ILE A 336 -51.42 33.63 -5.20
CA ILE A 336 -50.54 32.56 -5.66
C ILE A 336 -49.11 32.91 -5.26
N VAL A 337 -48.57 32.17 -4.31
CA VAL A 337 -47.19 32.27 -3.86
C VAL A 337 -46.37 31.25 -4.64
N VAL A 338 -45.47 31.71 -5.51
CA VAL A 338 -44.56 30.84 -6.27
C VAL A 338 -43.19 30.84 -5.62
N SER A 339 -42.57 29.68 -5.48
CA SER A 339 -41.23 29.52 -4.89
C SER A 339 -40.60 28.22 -5.35
N SER A 340 -39.31 28.04 -5.09
CA SER A 340 -38.63 26.74 -5.14
C SER A 340 -38.45 26.17 -3.73
N PRO A 341 -38.09 24.87 -3.59
CA PRO A 341 -37.55 24.36 -2.33
C PRO A 341 -36.36 25.22 -1.91
N TYR A 342 -36.37 25.74 -0.68
CA TYR A 342 -35.39 26.69 -0.17
C TYR A 342 -35.30 26.57 1.36
N GLU A 343 -34.82 25.42 1.83
CA GLU A 343 -34.81 25.06 3.26
C GLU A 343 -33.83 25.93 4.06
N PRO A 344 -34.16 26.37 5.28
CA PRO A 344 -35.37 26.05 6.07
C PRO A 344 -36.57 26.99 5.82
N PHE A 345 -36.47 27.91 4.87
CA PHE A 345 -37.51 28.92 4.63
C PHE A 345 -38.73 28.36 3.90
N VAL A 346 -38.51 27.44 2.97
CA VAL A 346 -39.55 26.74 2.20
C VAL A 346 -39.17 25.27 2.08
N PHE A 347 -39.80 24.43 2.90
CA PHE A 347 -39.80 22.98 2.78
C PHE A 347 -40.91 22.54 1.83
N TYR A 348 -40.58 21.58 0.97
CA TYR A 348 -41.57 20.95 0.10
C TYR A 348 -41.41 19.43 0.14
N ASP A 349 -42.43 18.76 0.68
CA ASP A 349 -42.55 17.31 0.62
C ASP A 349 -43.35 16.93 -0.64
N THR A 350 -42.64 16.44 -1.65
CA THR A 350 -43.21 16.02 -2.94
C THR A 350 -44.15 14.81 -2.81
N ALA A 351 -43.98 13.97 -1.78
CA ALA A 351 -44.80 12.78 -1.58
C ALA A 351 -46.17 13.13 -0.98
N THR A 352 -46.20 14.06 -0.01
CA THR A 352 -47.44 14.49 0.66
C THR A 352 -48.04 15.77 0.06
N ASP A 353 -47.33 16.43 -0.87
CA ASP A 353 -47.66 17.74 -1.44
C ASP A 353 -47.83 18.83 -0.36
N ASN A 354 -47.06 18.70 0.73
CA ASN A 354 -47.12 19.60 1.86
C ASN A 354 -46.02 20.66 1.77
N VAL A 355 -46.38 21.91 2.04
CA VAL A 355 -45.47 23.07 2.01
C VAL A 355 -45.42 23.70 3.39
N SER A 356 -44.23 23.80 3.96
CA SER A 356 -43.97 24.38 5.28
C SER A 356 -42.68 25.20 5.30
N GLY A 357 -42.32 25.79 6.42
CA GLY A 357 -41.09 26.58 6.58
C GLY A 357 -41.35 28.01 7.02
N ILE A 358 -40.26 28.74 7.24
CA ILE A 358 -40.29 30.06 7.86
C ILE A 358 -41.05 31.08 7.00
N ASP A 359 -40.77 31.16 5.70
CA ASP A 359 -41.42 32.11 4.79
C ASP A 359 -42.88 31.73 4.53
N VAL A 360 -43.17 30.43 4.50
CA VAL A 360 -44.52 29.90 4.32
C VAL A 360 -45.41 30.31 5.49
N GLU A 361 -44.94 30.12 6.71
CA GLU A 361 -45.69 30.52 7.90
C GLU A 361 -45.79 32.03 8.03
N LEU A 362 -44.73 32.78 7.72
CA LEU A 362 -44.73 34.24 7.72
C LEU A 362 -45.81 34.80 6.78
N LEU A 363 -45.89 34.29 5.55
CA LEU A 363 -46.91 34.72 4.59
C LEU A 363 -48.32 34.35 5.05
N ARG A 364 -48.53 33.15 5.62
CA ARG A 364 -49.83 32.74 6.20
C ARG A 364 -50.31 33.68 7.30
N GLN A 365 -49.39 34.29 8.04
CA GLN A 365 -49.73 35.23 9.11
C GLN A 365 -49.91 36.66 8.62
N ILE A 366 -49.05 37.11 7.71
CA ILE A 366 -49.19 38.44 7.13
C ILE A 366 -50.47 38.52 6.32
N PHE A 367 -50.83 37.49 5.56
CA PHE A 367 -52.02 37.46 4.72
C PHE A 367 -53.10 36.53 5.27
N TYR A 368 -53.31 36.51 6.59
CA TYR A 368 -54.28 35.63 7.28
C TYR A 368 -55.73 35.79 6.80
N ASP A 369 -56.06 36.92 6.18
CA ASP A 369 -57.37 37.29 5.63
C ASP A 369 -57.49 37.01 4.11
N TYR A 370 -56.44 36.47 3.48
CA TYR A 370 -56.42 36.01 2.09
C TYR A 370 -56.33 34.48 2.02
N ALA A 371 -56.85 33.91 0.94
CA ALA A 371 -56.52 32.54 0.59
C ALA A 371 -55.11 32.51 -0.02
N LEU A 372 -54.23 31.65 0.49
CA LEU A 372 -52.89 31.46 -0.05
C LEU A 372 -52.78 30.08 -0.70
N LYS A 373 -52.25 30.04 -1.93
CA LYS A 373 -51.83 28.81 -2.59
C LYS A 373 -50.33 28.89 -2.84
N PHE A 374 -49.59 27.93 -2.28
CA PHE A 374 -48.18 27.78 -2.54
C PHE A 374 -47.98 26.86 -3.74
N VAL A 375 -47.20 27.32 -4.71
CA VAL A 375 -46.83 26.59 -5.92
C VAL A 375 -45.31 26.44 -5.93
N ILE A 376 -44.83 25.23 -5.66
CA ILE A 376 -43.40 24.95 -5.54
C ILE A 376 -42.86 24.38 -6.85
N VAL A 377 -42.14 25.19 -7.60
CA VAL A 377 -41.59 24.89 -8.94
C VAL A 377 -40.09 25.23 -8.94
N PRO A 378 -39.27 24.78 -9.91
CA PRO A 378 -37.88 25.21 -10.00
C PRO A 378 -37.74 26.74 -10.06
N TRP A 379 -36.61 27.27 -9.63
CA TRP A 379 -36.46 28.71 -9.39
C TRP A 379 -36.65 29.58 -10.65
N ASP A 380 -36.08 29.16 -11.78
CA ASP A 380 -36.28 29.81 -13.07
C ASP A 380 -37.75 29.81 -13.50
N VAL A 381 -38.46 28.69 -13.30
CA VAL A 381 -39.91 28.60 -13.54
C VAL A 381 -40.69 29.57 -12.65
N SER A 382 -40.30 29.71 -11.37
CA SER A 382 -40.93 30.65 -10.44
C SER A 382 -40.84 32.10 -10.95
N ILE A 383 -39.70 32.47 -11.52
CA ILE A 383 -39.48 33.79 -12.13
C ILE A 383 -40.39 33.98 -13.36
N GLU A 384 -40.46 32.99 -14.24
CA GLU A 384 -41.30 33.06 -15.44
C GLU A 384 -42.80 33.08 -15.10
N MET A 385 -43.22 32.39 -14.04
CA MET A 385 -44.59 32.48 -13.51
C MET A 385 -44.93 33.88 -12.98
N ILE A 386 -43.99 34.57 -12.33
CA ILE A 386 -44.18 35.95 -11.89
C ILE A 386 -44.29 36.92 -13.08
N LYS A 387 -43.36 36.83 -14.04
CA LYS A 387 -43.34 37.67 -15.25
C LYS A 387 -44.61 37.49 -16.07
N SER A 388 -45.08 36.25 -16.14
CA SER A 388 -46.32 35.88 -16.79
C SER A 388 -47.57 36.36 -16.04
N GLY A 389 -47.45 36.87 -14.81
CA GLY A 389 -48.60 37.26 -13.99
C GLY A 389 -49.47 36.06 -13.61
N ILE A 390 -48.89 34.87 -13.46
CA ILE A 390 -49.52 33.68 -12.85
C ILE A 390 -49.23 33.68 -11.34
N GLY A 391 -47.98 33.98 -10.97
CA GLY A 391 -47.57 34.18 -9.58
C GLY A 391 -47.88 35.60 -9.12
N VAL A 392 -48.31 35.73 -7.87
CA VAL A 392 -48.59 37.02 -7.22
C VAL A 392 -47.45 37.41 -6.28
N ILE A 393 -46.96 36.46 -5.49
CA ILE A 393 -45.91 36.66 -4.49
C ILE A 393 -44.74 35.72 -4.78
N LEU A 394 -43.52 36.24 -4.73
CA LEU A 394 -42.28 35.49 -4.80
C LEU A 394 -41.43 35.83 -3.55
N PRO A 395 -41.35 34.92 -2.56
CA PRO A 395 -40.57 35.15 -1.36
C PRO A 395 -39.07 35.07 -1.64
N ALA A 396 -38.27 35.44 -0.63
CA ALA A 396 -36.83 35.20 -0.61
C ALA A 396 -36.05 35.82 -1.78
N ILE A 397 -36.48 36.97 -2.31
CA ILE A 397 -35.88 37.53 -3.52
C ILE A 397 -34.99 38.74 -3.22
N SER A 398 -33.80 38.74 -3.82
CA SER A 398 -32.90 39.90 -3.82
C SER A 398 -33.31 40.93 -4.87
N TYR A 399 -33.21 42.20 -4.49
CA TYR A 399 -33.39 43.32 -5.42
C TYR A 399 -32.34 43.30 -6.53
N ASN A 400 -32.78 43.46 -7.78
CA ASN A 400 -31.94 43.86 -8.90
C ASN A 400 -32.75 44.72 -9.89
N GLU A 401 -32.07 45.51 -10.72
CA GLU A 401 -32.71 46.45 -11.66
C GLU A 401 -33.63 45.75 -12.68
N GLU A 402 -33.27 44.52 -13.10
CA GLU A 402 -34.07 43.74 -14.03
C GLU A 402 -35.43 43.34 -13.42
N ARG A 403 -35.43 42.84 -12.19
CA ARG A 403 -36.60 42.38 -11.46
C ARG A 403 -37.56 43.52 -11.14
N GLU A 404 -37.06 44.73 -10.92
CA GLU A 404 -37.89 45.93 -10.71
C GLU A 404 -38.82 46.23 -11.91
N THR A 405 -38.51 45.72 -13.10
CA THR A 405 -39.40 45.88 -14.27
C THR A 405 -40.71 45.10 -14.13
N TYR A 406 -40.75 44.04 -13.31
CA TYR A 406 -41.91 43.15 -13.18
C TYR A 406 -42.33 42.85 -11.73
N LEU A 407 -41.55 43.26 -10.72
CA LEU A 407 -41.84 43.12 -9.29
C LEU A 407 -41.85 44.47 -8.56
N GLU A 408 -42.85 44.66 -7.71
CA GLU A 408 -42.74 45.58 -6.56
C GLU A 408 -42.10 44.83 -5.38
N PHE A 409 -41.23 45.51 -4.64
CA PHE A 409 -40.52 44.88 -3.53
C PHE A 409 -41.00 45.40 -2.17
N SER A 410 -41.10 44.50 -1.19
CA SER A 410 -41.26 44.90 0.21
C SER A 410 -40.03 45.62 0.77
N ASP A 411 -40.16 46.10 2.00
CA ASP A 411 -38.99 46.36 2.83
C ASP A 411 -38.23 45.06 3.10
N ASN A 412 -36.96 45.19 3.48
CA ASN A 412 -36.18 44.06 3.96
C ASN A 412 -36.88 43.42 5.16
N TYR A 413 -37.16 42.12 5.08
CA TYR A 413 -37.91 41.39 6.10
C TYR A 413 -37.08 40.37 6.89
N ARG A 414 -35.82 40.16 6.50
CA ARG A 414 -34.88 39.28 7.21
C ARG A 414 -33.43 39.65 6.90
N HIS A 415 -32.54 39.61 7.89
CA HIS A 415 -31.12 39.71 7.58
C HIS A 415 -30.62 38.34 7.12
N GLU A 416 -29.79 38.32 6.07
CA GLU A 416 -29.16 37.10 5.58
C GLU A 416 -27.64 37.21 5.54
N GLU A 417 -26.97 36.11 5.88
CA GLU A 417 -25.59 35.85 5.48
C GLU A 417 -25.57 35.47 3.99
N ARG A 418 -25.07 36.39 3.15
CA ARG A 418 -25.26 36.36 1.69
C ARG A 418 -24.97 35.01 1.05
N TYR A 419 -23.72 34.57 1.07
CA TYR A 419 -23.29 33.38 0.34
C TYR A 419 -22.04 32.78 0.97
N HIS A 420 -22.03 31.46 1.08
CA HIS A 420 -20.86 30.67 1.44
C HIS A 420 -20.47 29.76 0.30
N PHE A 421 -19.20 29.38 0.29
CA PHE A 421 -18.68 28.36 -0.60
C PHE A 421 -18.45 27.08 0.18
N TYR A 422 -18.80 25.95 -0.43
CA TYR A 422 -18.65 24.62 0.16
C TYR A 422 -17.76 23.77 -0.73
N THR A 423 -16.88 22.97 -0.13
CA THR A 423 -15.94 22.12 -0.86
C THR A 423 -15.55 20.88 -0.05
N LYS A 424 -15.24 19.77 -0.73
CA LYS A 424 -14.60 18.58 -0.14
C LYS A 424 -13.07 18.69 -0.15
N ASP A 425 -12.51 19.60 -0.95
CA ASP A 425 -11.08 19.79 -1.07
C ASP A 425 -10.54 20.72 0.02
N THR A 426 -9.82 20.12 0.97
CA THR A 426 -9.17 20.86 2.07
C THR A 426 -8.24 21.99 1.61
N ARG A 427 -7.69 21.91 0.39
CA ARG A 427 -6.84 22.95 -0.20
C ARG A 427 -7.64 24.18 -0.62
N LEU A 428 -8.89 23.98 -1.01
CA LEU A 428 -9.81 25.03 -1.46
C LEU A 428 -10.57 25.68 -0.30
N LYS A 429 -10.32 25.28 0.95
CA LYS A 429 -10.94 25.89 2.15
C LYS A 429 -10.56 27.36 2.34
N LYS A 430 -9.42 27.81 1.81
CA LYS A 430 -8.94 29.20 1.90
C LYS A 430 -8.93 29.85 0.52
N VAL A 431 -10.02 30.49 0.15
CA VAL A 431 -10.14 31.30 -1.05
C VAL A 431 -10.08 32.77 -0.65
N SER A 432 -9.15 33.53 -1.23
CA SER A 432 -8.92 34.95 -0.90
C SER A 432 -9.59 35.93 -1.86
N GLY A 433 -10.36 35.43 -2.84
CA GLY A 433 -11.14 36.22 -3.78
C GLY A 433 -11.55 35.42 -5.03
N LEU A 434 -12.25 36.06 -5.97
CA LEU A 434 -12.74 35.41 -7.19
C LEU A 434 -11.62 34.83 -8.08
N GLU A 435 -10.38 35.32 -7.97
CA GLU A 435 -9.24 34.74 -8.70
C GLU A 435 -8.86 33.35 -8.22
N SER A 436 -9.09 32.99 -6.94
CA SER A 436 -8.81 31.62 -6.48
C SER A 436 -9.82 30.60 -7.00
N LEU A 437 -10.92 31.06 -7.60
CA LEU A 437 -11.88 30.19 -8.28
C LEU A 437 -11.41 29.81 -9.69
N ARG A 438 -10.32 30.40 -10.20
CA ARG A 438 -9.90 30.25 -11.59
C ARG A 438 -9.74 28.78 -12.00
N GLY A 439 -10.39 28.39 -13.09
CA GLY A 439 -10.32 27.04 -13.66
C GLY A 439 -11.10 25.98 -12.88
N LEU A 440 -11.76 26.34 -11.79
CA LEU A 440 -12.60 25.43 -11.03
C LEU A 440 -14.00 25.30 -11.63
N ARG A 441 -14.66 24.18 -11.33
CA ARG A 441 -16.09 23.92 -11.59
C ARG A 441 -16.87 24.37 -10.35
N ILE A 442 -17.59 25.48 -10.50
CA ILE A 442 -18.39 26.08 -9.43
C ILE A 442 -19.87 25.77 -9.65
N GLY A 443 -20.47 25.10 -8.67
CA GLY A 443 -21.90 24.81 -8.62
C GLY A 443 -22.75 26.06 -8.38
N VAL A 444 -23.75 26.28 -9.23
CA VAL A 444 -24.69 27.41 -9.11
C VAL A 444 -26.14 26.97 -9.35
N VAL A 445 -27.11 27.67 -8.75
CA VAL A 445 -28.53 27.41 -9.01
C VAL A 445 -28.95 28.13 -10.29
N LYS A 446 -29.66 27.43 -11.17
CA LYS A 446 -30.12 27.96 -12.46
C LYS A 446 -31.08 29.14 -12.22
N GLY A 447 -30.86 30.26 -12.92
CA GLY A 447 -31.67 31.48 -12.78
C GLY A 447 -31.44 32.28 -11.48
N TYR A 448 -30.53 31.82 -10.61
CA TYR A 448 -30.15 32.56 -9.41
C TYR A 448 -29.19 33.70 -9.75
N SER A 449 -29.34 34.83 -9.07
CA SER A 449 -28.39 35.94 -9.13
C SER A 449 -27.65 35.98 -7.80
N TYR A 450 -26.32 36.04 -7.85
CA TYR A 450 -25.50 36.06 -6.65
C TYR A 450 -25.07 37.50 -6.36
N PHE A 451 -23.84 37.86 -6.69
CA PHE A 451 -23.35 39.22 -6.59
C PHE A 451 -22.63 39.61 -7.87
N ASN A 452 -22.76 40.89 -8.25
CA ASN A 452 -22.35 41.44 -9.54
C ASN A 452 -20.91 41.05 -9.97
N ALA A 453 -19.96 40.98 -9.03
CA ALA A 453 -18.58 40.57 -9.34
C ALA A 453 -18.47 39.08 -9.71
N PHE A 454 -19.18 38.19 -9.00
CA PHE A 454 -19.26 36.77 -9.31
C PHE A 454 -20.04 36.55 -10.61
N ASP A 455 -21.21 37.17 -10.75
CA ASP A 455 -22.09 36.95 -11.91
C ASP A 455 -21.46 37.43 -13.24
N LYS A 456 -20.52 38.39 -13.20
CA LYS A 456 -19.78 38.87 -14.38
C LYS A 456 -18.44 38.17 -14.62
N ALA A 457 -17.95 37.36 -13.68
CA ALA A 457 -16.66 36.70 -13.83
C ALA A 457 -16.73 35.54 -14.83
N THR A 458 -15.69 35.41 -15.67
CA THR A 458 -15.56 34.40 -16.73
C THR A 458 -14.35 33.47 -16.54
N ASN A 459 -13.68 33.55 -15.39
CA ASN A 459 -12.42 32.84 -15.11
C ASN A 459 -12.63 31.44 -14.50
N TYR A 460 -13.87 31.01 -14.30
CA TYR A 460 -14.26 29.67 -13.82
C TYR A 460 -15.46 29.11 -14.58
N THR A 461 -15.67 27.81 -14.49
CA THR A 461 -16.77 27.11 -15.16
C THR A 461 -17.96 27.04 -14.21
N ARG A 462 -19.13 27.48 -14.65
CA ARG A 462 -20.38 27.33 -13.89
C ARG A 462 -21.06 26.03 -14.27
N VAL A 463 -21.40 25.24 -13.26
CA VAL A 463 -22.20 24.02 -13.41
C VAL A 463 -23.53 24.28 -12.72
N SER A 464 -24.59 24.41 -13.51
CA SER A 464 -25.91 24.74 -12.98
C SER A 464 -26.68 23.50 -12.50
N SER A 465 -27.54 23.69 -11.50
CA SER A 465 -28.59 22.73 -11.10
C SER A 465 -29.86 23.45 -10.69
N SER A 466 -30.97 22.72 -10.58
CA SER A 466 -32.28 23.28 -10.24
C SER A 466 -32.49 23.49 -8.75
N SER A 467 -31.66 22.89 -7.89
CA SER A 467 -31.67 23.11 -6.43
C SER A 467 -30.26 23.11 -5.83
N GLU A 468 -30.08 23.75 -4.68
CA GLU A 468 -28.85 23.71 -3.88
C GLU A 468 -28.52 22.28 -3.41
N LYS A 469 -29.55 21.49 -3.04
CA LYS A 469 -29.36 20.10 -2.61
C LYS A 469 -28.69 19.25 -3.70
N ASP A 470 -29.11 19.43 -4.96
CA ASP A 470 -28.48 18.76 -6.10
C ASP A 470 -27.02 19.19 -6.28
N LEU A 471 -26.70 20.46 -6.01
CA LEU A 471 -25.30 20.93 -6.06
C LEU A 471 -24.45 20.28 -4.97
N PHE A 472 -25.00 20.07 -3.76
CA PHE A 472 -24.30 19.33 -2.71
C PHE A 472 -24.08 17.86 -3.10
N GLU A 473 -25.06 17.20 -3.72
CA GLU A 473 -24.88 15.85 -4.28
C GLU A 473 -23.81 15.80 -5.38
N LYS A 474 -23.79 16.79 -6.29
CA LYS A 474 -22.73 16.91 -7.31
C LYS A 474 -21.35 17.11 -6.67
N LEU A 475 -21.26 17.90 -5.61
CA LEU A 475 -20.01 18.13 -4.88
C LEU A 475 -19.54 16.87 -4.14
N LYS A 476 -20.45 16.16 -3.48
CA LYS A 476 -20.19 14.85 -2.84
C LYS A 476 -19.57 13.86 -3.82
N ASN A 477 -20.14 13.80 -5.03
CA ASN A 477 -19.75 12.90 -6.11
C ASN A 477 -18.58 13.42 -6.98
N ASP A 478 -17.83 14.43 -6.53
CA ASP A 478 -16.65 15.00 -7.24
C ASP A 478 -16.94 15.59 -8.63
N GLN A 479 -18.22 15.86 -8.92
CA GLN A 479 -18.67 16.50 -10.16
C GLN A 479 -18.44 18.02 -10.14
N LEU A 480 -18.18 18.59 -8.96
CA LEU A 480 -17.84 20.01 -8.73
C LEU A 480 -16.62 20.11 -7.84
N ASP A 481 -15.89 21.22 -7.95
CA ASP A 481 -14.78 21.51 -7.04
C ASP A 481 -15.26 22.34 -5.84
N MET A 482 -16.23 23.23 -6.07
CA MET A 482 -16.93 23.99 -5.04
C MET A 482 -18.37 24.29 -5.46
N LEU A 483 -19.25 24.62 -4.52
CA LEU A 483 -20.57 25.23 -4.79
C LEU A 483 -20.73 26.51 -3.99
N ILE A 484 -21.52 27.44 -4.52
CA ILE A 484 -21.95 28.66 -3.83
C ILE A 484 -23.44 28.57 -3.47
N ALA A 485 -23.77 28.78 -2.20
CA ALA A 485 -25.13 28.77 -1.70
C ALA A 485 -25.34 29.88 -0.68
N ASN A 486 -26.60 30.28 -0.46
CA ASN A 486 -26.94 31.17 0.65
C ASN A 486 -26.45 30.58 1.98
N GLY A 487 -25.97 31.42 2.89
CA GLY A 487 -25.31 30.91 4.09
C GLY A 487 -26.23 30.06 4.97
N TYR A 488 -27.48 30.49 5.13
CA TYR A 488 -28.47 29.76 5.91
C TYR A 488 -28.91 28.47 5.24
N VAL A 489 -29.15 28.50 3.94
CA VAL A 489 -29.57 27.31 3.18
C VAL A 489 -28.44 26.29 3.09
N GLY A 490 -27.24 26.74 2.75
CA GLY A 490 -26.09 25.86 2.62
C GLY A 490 -25.64 25.25 3.96
N ASP A 491 -25.68 26.02 5.05
CA ASP A 491 -25.31 25.51 6.37
C ASP A 491 -26.36 24.51 6.91
N HIS A 492 -27.65 24.76 6.66
CA HIS A 492 -28.74 23.82 6.95
C HIS A 492 -28.62 22.53 6.14
N LEU A 493 -28.44 22.61 4.81
CA LEU A 493 -28.29 21.43 3.97
C LEU A 493 -27.05 20.62 4.38
N LEU A 494 -25.94 21.30 4.66
CA LEU A 494 -24.74 20.67 5.15
C LEU A 494 -24.99 19.93 6.47
N SER A 495 -25.62 20.57 7.46
CA SER A 495 -25.84 19.94 8.77
C SER A 495 -26.83 18.77 8.71
N VAL A 496 -27.90 18.90 7.93
CA VAL A 496 -29.00 17.92 7.91
C VAL A 496 -28.73 16.75 6.97
N TYR A 497 -28.10 16.98 5.81
CA TYR A 497 -27.99 15.98 4.76
C TYR A 497 -26.56 15.54 4.44
N PHE A 498 -25.54 16.39 4.67
CA PHE A 498 -24.19 16.17 4.13
C PHE A 498 -23.05 16.27 5.17
N GLY A 499 -23.38 16.28 6.47
CA GLY A 499 -22.41 16.54 7.54
C GLY A 499 -21.30 15.51 7.65
N ASP A 500 -21.58 14.26 7.26
CA ASP A 500 -20.62 13.14 7.27
C ASP A 500 -19.88 12.95 5.93
N ASP A 501 -20.19 13.75 4.90
CA ASP A 501 -19.66 13.56 3.55
C ASP A 501 -18.31 14.26 3.31
N GLY A 502 -17.67 14.78 4.37
CA GLY A 502 -16.39 15.49 4.29
C GLY A 502 -16.46 16.84 3.56
N ILE A 503 -17.67 17.32 3.29
CA ILE A 503 -17.92 18.65 2.73
C ILE A 503 -17.78 19.66 3.86
N GLU A 504 -17.03 20.72 3.61
CA GLU A 504 -16.82 21.78 4.59
C GLU A 504 -17.04 23.17 3.98
N LYS A 505 -17.44 24.09 4.85
CA LYS A 505 -17.57 25.52 4.55
C LYS A 505 -16.19 26.16 4.37
N GLY A 506 -15.98 26.83 3.25
CA GLY A 506 -14.79 27.62 2.96
C GLY A 506 -14.75 28.93 3.77
N THR A 507 -13.53 29.40 4.07
CA THR A 507 -13.25 30.59 4.92
C THR A 507 -13.27 31.93 4.16
N LEU A 508 -14.08 32.04 3.12
CA LEU A 508 -14.01 33.13 2.14
C LEU A 508 -14.51 34.47 2.73
N GLU A 509 -13.60 35.39 3.06
CA GLU A 509 -13.88 36.70 3.70
C GLU A 509 -14.58 37.75 2.79
N TYR A 510 -14.90 37.41 1.53
CA TYR A 510 -15.43 38.37 0.55
C TYR A 510 -16.90 38.76 0.79
N VAL A 511 -17.59 38.13 1.74
CA VAL A 511 -19.05 38.18 1.88
C VAL A 511 -19.48 38.75 3.24
N THR A 512 -18.97 39.93 3.61
CA THR A 512 -19.36 40.63 4.86
C THR A 512 -20.29 41.83 4.64
N GLN A 513 -20.95 41.93 3.48
CA GLN A 513 -22.05 42.88 3.29
C GLN A 513 -23.39 42.17 3.47
N LYS A 514 -24.26 42.73 4.33
CA LYS A 514 -25.62 42.25 4.56
C LYS A 514 -26.37 42.08 3.22
N ALA A 515 -27.06 40.96 3.03
CA ALA A 515 -28.03 40.81 1.95
C ALA A 515 -29.32 41.52 2.34
N ASP A 516 -29.98 42.12 1.34
CA ASP A 516 -31.32 42.68 1.48
C ASP A 516 -32.29 41.68 0.85
N THR A 517 -33.08 41.00 1.68
CA THR A 517 -34.05 40.01 1.22
C THR A 517 -35.45 40.53 1.36
N ARG A 518 -36.16 40.54 0.23
CA ARG A 518 -37.45 41.17 0.07
C ARG A 518 -38.47 40.17 -0.44
N MET A 519 -39.73 40.45 -0.15
CA MET A 519 -40.83 39.81 -0.85
C MET A 519 -41.03 40.54 -2.17
N GLY A 520 -41.06 39.79 -3.26
CA GLY A 520 -41.48 40.29 -4.56
C GLY A 520 -42.98 40.13 -4.74
N PHE A 521 -43.65 41.19 -5.20
CA PHE A 521 -45.04 41.17 -5.60
C PHE A 521 -45.17 41.52 -7.07
N SER A 522 -45.89 40.70 -7.85
CA SER A 522 -45.99 40.90 -9.30
C SER A 522 -46.68 42.23 -9.65
N LYS A 523 -46.06 43.04 -10.52
CA LYS A 523 -46.64 44.32 -10.98
C LYS A 523 -47.91 44.13 -11.82
N ALA A 524 -48.15 42.92 -12.35
CA ALA A 524 -49.32 42.60 -13.16
C ALA A 524 -50.66 42.90 -12.45
N TYR A 525 -50.67 42.94 -11.11
CA TYR A 525 -51.84 43.11 -10.26
C TYR A 525 -51.94 44.48 -9.56
N GLY A 526 -51.07 45.45 -9.86
CA GLY A 526 -51.06 46.73 -9.14
C GLY A 526 -50.75 46.55 -7.64
N SER A 527 -49.69 45.79 -7.34
CA SER A 527 -49.42 45.22 -6.02
C SER A 527 -48.91 46.19 -4.94
N GLU A 528 -48.99 47.51 -5.16
CA GLU A 528 -48.57 48.54 -4.19
C GLU A 528 -49.28 48.37 -2.84
N GLU A 529 -50.57 48.02 -2.87
CA GLU A 529 -51.36 47.81 -1.65
C GLU A 529 -50.97 46.50 -0.93
N LEU A 530 -50.58 45.44 -1.66
CA LEU A 530 -50.08 44.20 -1.07
C LEU A 530 -48.71 44.42 -0.40
N VAL A 531 -47.83 45.21 -1.04
CA VAL A 531 -46.54 45.64 -0.49
C VAL A 531 -46.75 46.48 0.77
N ARG A 532 -47.65 47.46 0.72
CA ARG A 532 -48.00 48.29 1.87
C ARG A 532 -48.53 47.44 3.01
N LEU A 533 -49.44 46.51 2.73
CA LEU A 533 -50.01 45.61 3.72
C LEU A 533 -48.96 44.71 4.38
N PHE A 534 -48.04 44.17 3.57
CA PHE A 534 -46.92 43.38 4.06
C PHE A 534 -46.03 44.21 5.00
N ASN A 535 -45.60 45.39 4.55
CA ASN A 535 -44.72 46.29 5.31
C ASN A 535 -45.39 46.80 6.59
N GLU A 536 -46.69 47.12 6.57
CA GLU A 536 -47.42 47.54 7.77
C GLU A 536 -47.53 46.39 8.77
N ARG A 537 -47.96 45.20 8.34
CA ARG A 537 -48.20 44.06 9.23
C ARG A 537 -46.92 43.46 9.81
N ILE A 538 -45.81 43.54 9.10
CA ILE A 538 -44.51 43.12 9.64
C ILE A 538 -43.96 44.13 10.67
N ARG A 539 -44.20 45.45 10.46
CA ARG A 539 -43.79 46.52 11.38
C ARG A 539 -44.67 46.63 12.64
N ASP A 540 -45.95 46.20 12.58
CA ASP A 540 -46.92 46.30 13.68
C ASP A 540 -46.58 45.42 14.91
N GLY A 541 -45.43 44.71 14.89
CA GLY A 541 -44.84 44.03 16.05
C GLY A 541 -45.63 42.82 16.58
N ARG A 542 -46.77 42.47 15.95
CA ARG A 542 -47.61 41.32 16.35
C ARG A 542 -47.05 39.98 15.87
N ILE A 543 -46.17 39.98 14.88
CA ILE A 543 -45.40 38.82 14.45
C ILE A 543 -44.15 38.76 15.35
N THR A 544 -44.34 38.24 16.57
CA THR A 544 -43.30 38.18 17.60
C THR A 544 -42.35 37.01 17.35
N GLY A 545 -41.19 37.31 16.78
CA GLY A 545 -40.08 36.40 16.61
C GLY A 545 -39.21 36.89 15.47
N ASN A 546 -37.98 37.30 15.77
CA ASN A 546 -37.02 37.62 14.74
C ASN A 546 -36.86 36.36 13.85
N VAL A 547 -36.90 36.53 12.52
CA VAL A 547 -36.71 35.42 11.56
C VAL A 547 -35.41 34.65 11.88
N GLU A 548 -34.40 35.37 12.37
CA GLU A 548 -33.10 34.86 12.85
C GLU A 548 -33.20 33.98 14.11
N GLU A 549 -33.93 34.40 15.16
CA GLU A 549 -34.08 33.64 16.41
C GLU A 549 -34.76 32.28 16.21
N ARG A 550 -35.37 32.06 15.04
CA ARG A 550 -36.06 30.82 14.68
C ARG A 550 -35.29 29.97 13.70
N TYR A 551 -34.52 30.60 12.80
CA TYR A 551 -33.46 29.89 12.09
C TYR A 551 -32.56 29.15 13.10
N ASP A 552 -32.07 29.85 14.13
CA ASP A 552 -31.22 29.26 15.18
C ASP A 552 -31.89 28.10 15.96
N LYS A 553 -33.23 27.96 15.91
CA LYS A 553 -33.97 26.85 16.53
C LYS A 553 -34.26 25.70 15.58
N GLU A 554 -34.25 25.92 14.27
CA GLU A 554 -34.48 24.89 13.25
C GLU A 554 -33.17 24.33 12.69
N SER A 555 -32.05 25.04 12.84
CA SER A 555 -30.71 24.64 12.41
C SER A 555 -29.93 23.81 13.44
N THR A 556 -30.47 23.63 14.64
CA THR A 556 -30.01 22.69 15.70
C THR A 556 -30.95 21.51 15.79
#